data_AF-A0A9N9KCF3-F1
#
_entry.id   AF-A0A9N9KCF3-F1
#
_cell.length_a   1.000
_cell.length_b   1.000
_cell.length_c   1.000
_cell.angle_alpha   90.00
_cell.angle_beta   90.00
_cell.angle_gamma   90.00
#
_symmetry.space_group_name_H-M   'P 1'
#
loop_
_entity.id
_entity.type
_entity.pdbx_description
1 polymer ?
#
loop_
_entity_poly.entity_id
_entity_poly.type
_entity_poly.pdbx_seq_one_letter_code
_entity_poly.pdbx_strand_id
1 'polypeptide(L)'
;EMDEAKLSIFQSIDAPISVAQEGLIYFEDRISDDMRQIRREQLLSVTEDDVKKAAKILEQQEHLNSITIIGEGKPEILEDSKWK
;
A
#
# COMPACT_ATOMS: atom_id res chain seq x y z
N GLU A 1 -3.24 -15.37 10.19
CA GLU A 1 -2.43 -14.36 9.48
C GLU A 1 -3.02 -13.92 8.13
N MET A 2 -3.05 -14.75 7.08
CA MET A 2 -3.56 -14.31 5.76
C MET A 2 -5.02 -13.82 5.81
N ASP A 3 -5.90 -14.55 6.48
CA ASP A 3 -7.32 -14.15 6.59
C ASP A 3 -7.50 -12.88 7.42
N GLU A 4 -6.69 -12.69 8.48
CA GLU A 4 -6.72 -11.48 9.29
C GLU A 4 -6.20 -10.26 8.53
N ALA A 5 -5.16 -10.43 7.72
CA ALA A 5 -4.67 -9.39 6.82
C ALA A 5 -5.74 -9.00 5.79
N LYS A 6 -6.43 -9.99 5.20
CA LYS A 6 -7.57 -9.73 4.30
C LYS A 6 -8.69 -8.98 5.02
N LEU A 7 -9.09 -9.41 6.21
CA LEU A 7 -10.10 -8.72 7.02
C LEU A 7 -9.71 -7.26 7.30
N SER A 8 -8.46 -7.01 7.68
CA SER A 8 -7.96 -5.65 7.93
C SER A 8 -8.00 -4.76 6.69
N ILE A 9 -7.66 -5.29 5.52
CA ILE A 9 -7.73 -4.55 4.25
C ILE A 9 -9.19 -4.22 3.90
N PHE A 10 -10.10 -5.19 3.99
CA PHE A 10 -11.49 -5.02 3.59
C PHE A 10 -12.29 -4.10 4.52
N GLN A 11 -11.90 -3.99 5.80
CA GLN A 11 -12.47 -2.99 6.70
C GLN A 11 -12.36 -1.56 6.17
N SER A 12 -11.28 -1.23 5.45
CA SER A 12 -11.12 0.10 4.85
C SER A 12 -11.82 0.24 3.50
N ILE A 13 -11.76 -0.80 2.65
CA ILE A 13 -12.30 -0.77 1.28
C ILE A 13 -13.83 -0.73 1.29
N ASP A 14 -14.46 -1.44 2.22
CA ASP A 14 -15.92 -1.56 2.34
C ASP A 14 -16.51 -0.56 3.33
N ALA A 15 -15.69 0.35 3.86
CA ALA A 15 -16.17 1.39 4.76
C ALA A 15 -17.23 2.26 4.06
N PRO A 16 -18.29 2.67 4.77
CA PRO A 16 -19.29 3.56 4.21
C PRO A 16 -18.66 4.89 3.81
N ILE A 17 -19.03 5.41 2.65
CA ILE A 17 -18.64 6.73 2.17
C ILE A 17 -19.82 7.70 2.32
N SER A 18 -19.51 8.97 2.51
CA SER A 18 -20.56 10.00 2.52
C SER A 18 -21.11 10.22 1.12
N VAL A 19 -22.37 10.67 1.02
CA VAL A 19 -23.02 11.01 -0.26
C VAL A 19 -22.20 12.06 -1.05
N ALA A 20 -21.55 13.00 -0.35
CA ALA A 20 -20.73 14.01 -0.99
C ALA A 20 -19.44 13.46 -1.65
N GLN A 21 -19.01 12.26 -1.25
CA GLN A 21 -17.82 11.58 -1.80
C GLN A 21 -18.18 10.57 -2.89
N GLU A 22 -19.47 10.30 -3.10
CA GLU A 22 -19.92 9.38 -4.13
C GLU A 22 -19.49 9.88 -5.51
N GLY A 23 -18.84 9.02 -6.30
CA GLY A 23 -18.33 9.35 -7.62
C GLY A 23 -17.04 10.19 -7.66
N LEU A 24 -16.49 10.64 -6.51
CA LEU A 24 -15.27 11.47 -6.48
C LEU A 24 -14.06 10.73 -7.07
N ILE A 25 -13.89 9.46 -6.73
CA ILE A 25 -12.82 8.59 -7.23
C ILE A 25 -12.87 8.46 -8.77
N TYR A 26 -14.07 8.35 -9.35
CA TYR A 26 -14.22 8.32 -10.80
C TYR A 26 -13.96 9.68 -11.43
N PHE A 27 -14.32 10.77 -10.74
CA PHE A 27 -14.10 12.12 -11.23
C PHE A 27 -12.60 12.48 -11.27
N GLU A 28 -11.87 12.23 -10.19
CA GLU A 28 -10.45 12.59 -10.04
C GLU A 28 -9.53 11.63 -10.79
N ASP A 29 -9.71 10.32 -10.60
CA ASP A 29 -8.75 9.31 -11.05
C ASP A 29 -9.27 8.46 -12.22
N ARG A 30 -10.52 8.66 -12.66
CA ARG A 30 -11.19 7.84 -13.68
C ARG A 30 -11.31 6.36 -13.33
N ILE A 31 -11.27 6.03 -12.04
CA ILE A 31 -11.44 4.66 -11.56
C ILE A 31 -12.95 4.35 -11.48
N SER A 32 -13.42 3.39 -12.29
CA SER A 32 -14.83 2.97 -12.29
C SER A 32 -15.14 1.96 -11.17
N ASP A 33 -16.42 1.77 -10.87
CA ASP A 33 -16.86 0.74 -9.91
C ASP A 33 -16.51 -0.67 -10.38
N ASP A 34 -16.55 -0.95 -11.68
CA ASP A 34 -16.08 -2.23 -12.23
C ASP A 34 -14.59 -2.47 -11.92
N MET A 35 -13.74 -1.45 -12.09
CA MET A 35 -12.32 -1.55 -11.74
C MET A 35 -12.13 -1.81 -10.24
N ARG A 36 -12.95 -1.18 -9.39
CA ARG A 36 -12.93 -1.40 -7.94
C ARG A 36 -13.38 -2.82 -7.58
N GLN A 37 -14.42 -3.33 -8.22
CA GLN A 37 -14.92 -4.68 -8.01
C GLN A 37 -13.90 -5.74 -8.46
N ILE A 38 -13.26 -5.55 -9.62
CA ILE A 38 -12.17 -6.42 -10.08
C ILE A 38 -11.02 -6.44 -9.08
N ARG A 39 -10.60 -5.26 -8.60
CA ARG A 39 -9.54 -5.17 -7.57
C ARG A 39 -9.93 -5.90 -6.28
N ARG A 40 -11.19 -5.78 -5.84
CA ARG A 40 -11.72 -6.46 -4.66
C ARG A 40 -11.60 -7.99 -4.82
N GLU A 41 -12.03 -8.53 -5.95
CA GLU A 41 -11.97 -9.96 -6.24
C GLU A 41 -10.52 -10.46 -6.31
N GLN A 42 -9.62 -9.69 -6.94
CA GLN A 42 -8.18 -9.98 -6.95
C GLN A 42 -7.62 -10.08 -5.53
N LEU A 43 -7.92 -9.10 -4.66
CA LEU A 43 -7.49 -9.10 -3.26
C LEU A 43 -8.06 -10.30 -2.46
N LEU A 44 -9.31 -10.69 -2.71
CA LEU A 44 -9.90 -11.89 -2.09
C LEU A 44 -9.18 -13.17 -2.53
N SER A 45 -8.78 -13.25 -3.81
CA SER A 45 -8.12 -14.42 -4.39
C SER A 45 -6.64 -14.59 -4.02
N VAL A 46 -6.01 -13.59 -3.39
CA VAL A 46 -4.57 -13.63 -3.04
C VAL A 46 -4.22 -14.88 -2.23
N THR A 47 -3.14 -15.54 -2.65
CA THR A 47 -2.55 -16.68 -1.95
C THR A 47 -1.25 -16.29 -1.24
N GLU A 48 -0.73 -17.18 -0.39
CA GLU A 48 0.57 -16.98 0.27
C GLU A 48 1.73 -16.90 -0.74
N ASP A 49 1.67 -17.71 -1.80
CA ASP A 49 2.70 -17.71 -2.84
C ASP A 49 2.73 -16.41 -3.65
N ASP A 50 1.58 -15.78 -3.86
CA ASP A 50 1.50 -14.47 -4.52
C ASP A 50 2.23 -13.41 -3.69
N VAL A 51 2.06 -13.42 -2.37
CA VAL A 51 2.74 -12.50 -1.45
C VAL A 51 4.26 -12.74 -1.46
N LYS A 52 4.70 -14.00 -1.39
CA LYS A 52 6.13 -14.36 -1.49
C LYS A 52 6.73 -13.90 -2.81
N LYS A 53 6.00 -14.07 -3.92
CA LYS A 53 6.43 -13.64 -5.24
C LYS A 53 6.54 -12.12 -5.33
N ALA A 54 5.57 -11.39 -4.81
CA ALA A 54 5.61 -9.93 -4.75
C ALA A 54 6.81 -9.43 -3.92
N ALA A 55 7.07 -10.02 -2.76
CA ALA A 55 8.21 -9.68 -1.91
C ALA A 55 9.55 -9.85 -2.65
N LYS A 56 9.72 -10.98 -3.36
CA LYS A 56 10.92 -11.24 -4.16
C LYS A 56 11.13 -10.24 -5.30
N ILE A 57 10.04 -9.78 -5.94
CA ILE A 57 10.12 -8.75 -6.98
C ILE A 57 10.58 -7.42 -6.39
N LEU A 58 10.07 -7.05 -5.21
CA LEU A 58 10.44 -5.81 -4.53
C LEU A 58 11.89 -5.84 -4.02
N GLU A 59 12.36 -6.98 -3.52
CA GLU A 59 13.77 -7.17 -3.10
C GLU A 59 14.74 -6.92 -4.26
N GLN A 60 14.38 -7.32 -5.49
CA GLN A 60 15.19 -7.06 -6.68
C GLN A 60 15.29 -5.56 -7.06
N GLN A 61 14.47 -4.70 -6.45
CA GLN A 61 14.44 -3.26 -6.68
C GLN A 61 15.15 -2.46 -5.58
N GLU A 62 16.04 -3.09 -4.81
CA GLU A 62 16.74 -2.52 -3.64
C GLU A 62 17.33 -1.12 -3.82
N HIS A 63 17.70 -0.74 -5.06
CA HIS A 63 18.30 0.55 -5.37
C HIS A 63 17.31 1.74 -5.43
N LEU A 64 16.00 1.49 -5.34
CA LEU A 64 14.95 2.51 -5.37
C LEU A 64 14.37 2.75 -3.96
N ASN A 65 15.22 3.12 -3.01
CA ASN A 65 14.78 3.52 -1.67
C ASN A 65 15.19 4.97 -1.35
N SER A 66 14.40 5.61 -0.50
CA SER A 66 14.68 6.92 0.07
C SER A 66 14.19 6.88 1.51
N ILE A 67 15.04 7.31 2.44
CA ILE A 67 14.74 7.26 3.86
C ILE A 67 14.81 8.68 4.42
N THR A 68 13.84 9.04 5.26
CA THR A 68 13.80 10.31 5.99
C THR A 68 13.44 10.02 7.44
N ILE A 69 14.18 10.60 8.36
CA ILE A 69 14.00 10.41 9.80
C ILE A 69 13.73 11.78 10.44
N ILE A 70 12.70 11.86 11.27
CA ILE A 70 12.36 13.07 12.03
C ILE A 70 12.58 12.76 13.52
N GLY A 71 13.48 13.49 14.16
CA GLY A 71 13.82 13.30 15.57
C GLY A 71 15.06 14.06 15.97
N GLU A 72 15.53 13.83 17.19
CA GLU A 72 16.79 14.39 17.67
C GLU A 72 17.97 13.84 16.87
N GLY A 73 18.94 14.72 16.59
CA GLY A 73 20.13 14.39 15.84
C GLY A 73 21.01 13.41 16.59
N LYS A 74 21.04 12.16 16.12
CA LYS A 74 21.93 11.12 16.64
C LYS A 74 23.28 11.18 15.90
N PRO A 75 24.43 11.14 16.62
CA PRO A 75 25.75 11.20 15.99
C PRO A 75 25.94 10.16 14.87
N GLU A 76 25.37 8.96 15.02
CA GLU A 76 25.47 7.88 14.04
C GLU A 76 24.85 8.22 12.68
N ILE A 77 23.90 9.15 12.64
CA ILE A 77 23.24 9.60 11.40
C ILE A 77 23.90 10.90 10.90
N LEU A 78 24.23 11.82 11.81
CA LEU A 78 24.82 13.12 11.47
C LEU A 78 26.25 13.00 10.90
N GLU A 79 26.99 11.97 11.31
CA GLU A 79 28.37 11.74 10.85
C GLU A 79 28.45 10.85 9.60
N ASP A 80 27.35 10.24 9.15
CA ASP A 80 27.32 9.38 7.97
C ASP A 80 27.03 10.17 6.68
N SER A 81 28.03 10.24 5.80
CA SER A 81 27.95 10.89 4.47
C SER A 81 26.86 10.35 3.52
N LYS A 82 26.26 9.19 3.83
CA LYS A 82 25.11 8.66 3.09
C LYS A 82 23.81 9.40 3.39
N TRP A 83 23.75 10.10 4.52
CA TRP A 83 22.61 10.91 4.92
C TRP A 83 22.85 12.38 4.54
N LYS A 84 21.77 13.07 4.17
CA LYS A 84 21.78 14.50 3.81
C LYS A 84 21.16 15.34 4.90
#